data_AF-A0A3D3UMP2-F1
#
_entry.id   AF-A0A3D3UMP2-F1
#
_cell.length_a   1.000
_cell.length_b   1.000
_cell.length_c   1.000
_cell.angle_alpha   90.00
_cell.angle_beta   90.00
_cell.angle_gamma   90.00
#
_symmetry.space_group_name_H-M   'P 1'
#
loop_
_entity.id
_entity.type
_entity.pdbx_description
1 polymer ?
#
loop_
_entity_poly.entity_id
_entity_poly.type
_entity_poly.pdbx_seq_one_letter_code
_entity_poly.pdbx_strand_id
1 'polypeptide(L)'
;MISFSNDADILKYEPILFGELHLPWQVLAAGTGATLSGTTLTASTADFVSAQVSAGGVVYLQSADGSLDGGYEIISVDSATQLCISVIRPDSEAAVVAPPAATDISYRISTFGPQANEVGFQMTEYFGIKPGNPESDIDIEDILDTSVLRLASVFAVISSVYAMSASKTKDENFWKKSLYYQKLFTRARERCRLSIDVDSDGQADATKIGSSGKLMRD
;
A
#
# COMPACT_ATOMS: atom_id res chain seq x y z
N MET A 1 7.45 7.28 9.39
CA MET A 1 7.60 6.65 8.06
C MET A 1 6.55 7.29 7.17
N ILE A 2 6.91 7.69 5.96
CA ILE A 2 6.04 8.50 5.09
C ILE A 2 5.59 7.63 3.95
N SER A 3 4.29 7.39 3.83
CA SER A 3 3.69 6.66 2.71
C SER A 3 2.31 7.23 2.44
N PHE A 4 1.94 7.29 1.15
CA PHE A 4 0.60 7.72 0.72
C PHE A 4 -0.30 6.55 0.29
N SER A 5 0.22 5.32 0.33
CA SER A 5 -0.53 4.09 0.03
C SER A 5 -0.15 2.98 0.99
N ASN A 6 -1.06 2.02 1.20
CA ASN A 6 -0.80 0.83 2.00
C ASN A 6 -0.82 -0.45 1.14
N ASP A 7 -0.57 -1.60 1.77
CA ASP A 7 -0.52 -2.88 1.08
C ASP A 7 -1.90 -3.28 0.50
N ALA A 8 -2.98 -2.97 1.20
CA ALA A 8 -4.34 -3.22 0.70
C ALA A 8 -4.65 -2.39 -0.56
N ASP A 9 -4.12 -1.17 -0.67
CA ASP A 9 -4.22 -0.37 -1.88
C ASP A 9 -3.48 -1.01 -3.06
N ILE A 10 -2.34 -1.67 -2.82
CA ILE A 10 -1.58 -2.38 -3.86
C ILE A 10 -2.32 -3.65 -4.29
N LEU A 11 -2.89 -4.38 -3.32
CA LEU A 11 -3.67 -5.61 -3.56
C LEU A 11 -4.85 -5.37 -4.51
N LYS A 12 -5.48 -4.18 -4.46
CA LYS A 12 -6.56 -3.79 -5.39
C LYS A 12 -6.17 -3.86 -6.87
N TYR A 13 -4.89 -3.69 -7.19
CA TYR A 13 -4.41 -3.61 -8.58
C TYR A 13 -3.59 -4.84 -8.98
N GLU A 14 -2.74 -5.36 -8.10
CA GLU A 14 -1.85 -6.47 -8.40
C GLU A 14 -1.85 -7.55 -7.30
N PRO A 15 -2.91 -8.36 -7.18
CA PRO A 15 -3.02 -9.39 -6.15
C PRO A 15 -1.89 -10.43 -6.16
N ILE A 16 -1.37 -10.73 -7.35
CA ILE A 16 -0.27 -11.68 -7.56
C ILE A 16 0.99 -11.31 -6.76
N LEU A 17 1.18 -10.03 -6.43
CA LEU A 17 2.30 -9.55 -5.62
C LEU A 17 2.26 -10.02 -4.17
N PHE A 18 1.10 -10.45 -3.66
CA PHE A 18 0.96 -11.03 -2.32
C PHE A 18 0.88 -12.55 -2.33
N GLY A 19 0.57 -13.14 -3.49
CA GLY A 19 0.57 -14.58 -3.74
C GLY A 19 1.91 -15.08 -4.25
N GLU A 20 1.94 -15.49 -5.52
CA GLU A 20 3.06 -16.17 -6.16
C GLU A 20 4.31 -15.30 -6.29
N LEU A 21 4.13 -13.98 -6.43
CA LEU A 21 5.22 -13.02 -6.63
C LEU A 21 5.59 -12.25 -5.36
N HIS A 22 5.18 -12.73 -4.19
CA HIS A 22 5.59 -12.11 -2.92
C HIS A 22 7.12 -12.09 -2.77
N LEU A 23 7.60 -11.10 -2.04
CA LEU A 23 9.02 -10.93 -1.75
C LEU A 23 9.35 -11.67 -0.44
N PRO A 24 10.12 -12.76 -0.46
CA PRO A 24 10.35 -13.58 0.74
C PRO A 24 11.06 -12.83 1.87
N TRP A 25 11.80 -11.77 1.55
CA TRP A 25 12.51 -10.94 2.52
C TRP A 25 11.65 -9.78 3.08
N GLN A 26 10.38 -9.68 2.69
CA GLN A 26 9.43 -8.68 3.21
C GLN A 26 8.16 -9.37 3.72
N VAL A 27 8.36 -10.34 4.60
CA VAL A 27 7.30 -11.05 5.32
C VAL A 27 7.39 -10.65 6.79
N LEU A 28 6.30 -10.09 7.33
CA LEU A 28 6.21 -9.68 8.74
C LEU A 28 5.90 -10.88 9.64
N ALA A 29 4.97 -11.73 9.22
CA ALA A 29 4.59 -12.94 9.93
C ALA A 29 4.11 -14.02 8.96
N ALA A 30 4.37 -15.28 9.29
CA ALA A 30 3.82 -16.42 8.57
C ALA A 30 3.66 -17.62 9.52
N GLY A 31 2.74 -18.51 9.21
CA GLY A 31 2.48 -19.70 10.02
C GLY A 31 1.39 -20.57 9.42
N THR A 32 1.08 -21.66 10.12
CA THR A 32 0.06 -22.64 9.76
C THR A 32 -0.87 -22.89 10.95
N GLY A 33 -1.97 -23.61 10.74
CA GLY A 33 -2.91 -23.94 11.81
C GLY A 33 -3.82 -22.78 12.22
N ALA A 34 -3.89 -21.69 11.44
CA ALA A 34 -4.79 -20.59 11.72
C ALA A 34 -6.25 -20.97 11.46
N THR A 35 -7.18 -20.30 12.12
CA THR A 35 -8.63 -20.49 11.94
C THR A 35 -9.27 -19.16 11.59
N LEU A 36 -10.14 -19.17 10.59
CA LEU A 36 -10.92 -18.01 10.15
C LEU A 36 -12.41 -18.26 10.41
N SER A 37 -13.03 -17.40 11.21
CA SER A 37 -14.46 -17.42 11.47
C SER A 37 -15.03 -16.01 11.34
N GLY A 38 -15.99 -15.82 10.42
CA GLY A 38 -16.44 -14.49 10.03
C GLY A 38 -15.26 -13.66 9.50
N THR A 39 -14.97 -12.53 10.14
CA THR A 39 -13.86 -11.64 9.79
C THR A 39 -12.65 -11.84 10.69
N THR A 40 -12.72 -12.76 11.65
CA THR A 40 -11.66 -12.93 12.66
C THR A 40 -10.73 -14.08 12.26
N LEU A 41 -9.48 -13.75 11.95
CA LEU A 41 -8.40 -14.71 11.82
C LEU A 41 -7.73 -14.91 13.18
N THR A 42 -7.66 -16.14 13.66
CA THR A 42 -6.96 -16.51 14.89
C THR A 42 -5.78 -17.42 14.57
N ALA A 43 -4.57 -17.02 14.99
CA ALA A 43 -3.35 -17.80 14.88
C ALA A 43 -2.67 -17.87 16.25
N SER A 44 -2.87 -18.99 16.96
CA SER A 44 -2.50 -19.14 18.39
C SER A 44 -1.01 -19.04 18.68
N THR A 45 -0.16 -19.32 17.69
CA THR A 45 1.30 -19.27 17.79
C THR A 45 1.90 -17.96 17.25
N ALA A 46 1.06 -17.05 16.74
CA ALA A 46 1.50 -15.78 16.18
C ALA A 46 1.78 -14.73 17.27
N ASP A 47 2.54 -13.70 16.90
CA ASP A 47 2.60 -12.43 17.61
C ASP A 47 2.56 -11.28 16.60
N PHE A 48 1.35 -10.92 16.17
CA PHE A 48 1.11 -9.87 15.17
C PHE A 48 1.55 -8.50 15.64
N VAL A 49 1.51 -8.24 16.95
CA VAL A 49 1.91 -6.95 17.53
C VAL A 49 3.43 -6.82 17.47
N SER A 50 4.18 -7.82 17.94
CA SER A 50 5.65 -7.82 17.88
C SER A 50 6.17 -7.90 16.44
N ALA A 51 5.42 -8.54 15.53
CA ALA A 51 5.70 -8.56 14.10
C ALA A 51 5.39 -7.24 13.37
N GLN A 52 4.90 -6.22 14.09
CA GLN A 52 4.56 -4.90 13.54
C GLN A 52 3.51 -4.95 12.41
N VAL A 53 2.58 -5.92 12.50
CA VAL A 53 1.41 -5.95 11.62
C VAL A 53 0.51 -4.77 11.97
N SER A 54 -0.11 -4.16 10.95
CA SER A 54 -1.01 -3.03 11.14
C SER A 54 -2.22 -3.09 10.21
N ALA A 55 -3.24 -2.29 10.51
CA ALA A 55 -4.34 -2.01 9.59
C ALA A 55 -3.79 -1.48 8.24
N GLY A 56 -4.49 -1.81 7.15
CA GLY A 56 -4.04 -1.51 5.78
C GLY A 56 -2.97 -2.48 5.25
N GLY A 57 -2.50 -3.43 6.08
CA GLY A 57 -1.69 -4.56 5.65
C GLY A 57 -2.49 -5.59 4.86
N VAL A 58 -1.79 -6.60 4.33
CA VAL A 58 -2.40 -7.71 3.59
C VAL A 58 -1.96 -9.04 4.19
N VAL A 59 -2.92 -9.93 4.42
CA VAL A 59 -2.67 -11.34 4.74
C VAL A 59 -3.07 -12.21 3.55
N TYR A 60 -2.13 -13.03 3.09
CA TYR A 60 -2.41 -14.12 2.17
C TYR A 60 -2.79 -15.36 2.96
N LEU A 61 -3.92 -15.97 2.62
CA LEU A 61 -4.43 -17.17 3.27
C LEU A 61 -4.56 -18.31 2.27
N GLN A 62 -4.21 -19.52 2.70
CA GLN A 62 -4.36 -20.73 1.92
C GLN A 62 -4.86 -21.89 2.79
N SER A 63 -5.94 -22.55 2.37
CA SER A 63 -6.43 -23.80 2.96
C SER A 63 -5.97 -25.00 2.14
N ALA A 64 -5.81 -26.15 2.79
CA ALA A 64 -5.35 -27.39 2.13
C ALA A 64 -6.32 -27.90 1.05
N ASP A 65 -7.61 -27.58 1.18
CA ASP A 65 -8.66 -27.95 0.23
C ASP A 65 -8.84 -26.95 -0.93
N GLY A 66 -8.08 -25.84 -0.93
CA GLY A 66 -8.16 -24.79 -1.93
C GLY A 66 -9.43 -23.93 -1.89
N SER A 67 -10.29 -24.11 -0.89
CA SER A 67 -11.49 -23.27 -0.70
C SER A 67 -11.15 -21.82 -0.34
N LEU A 68 -9.96 -21.62 0.22
CA LEU A 68 -9.37 -20.33 0.54
C LEU A 68 -7.98 -20.26 -0.11
N ASP A 69 -7.79 -19.36 -1.06
CA ASP A 69 -6.48 -19.10 -1.67
C ASP A 69 -6.46 -17.65 -2.19
N GLY A 70 -5.93 -16.72 -1.39
CA GLY A 70 -5.93 -15.31 -1.77
C GLY A 70 -5.50 -14.33 -0.70
N GLY A 71 -5.32 -13.07 -1.13
CA GLY A 71 -5.00 -11.93 -0.27
C GLY A 71 -6.25 -11.24 0.27
N TYR A 72 -6.20 -10.87 1.55
CA TYR A 72 -7.25 -10.17 2.28
C TYR A 72 -6.67 -8.94 2.98
N GLU A 73 -7.45 -7.86 3.06
CA GLU A 73 -7.02 -6.66 3.78
C GLU A 73 -7.16 -6.85 5.29
N ILE A 74 -6.19 -6.35 6.03
CA ILE A 74 -6.19 -6.30 7.49
C ILE A 74 -6.88 -5.01 7.91
N ILE A 75 -8.01 -5.14 8.60
CA ILE A 75 -8.81 -4.02 9.11
C ILE A 75 -8.26 -3.54 10.45
N SER A 76 -7.95 -4.47 11.35
CA SER A 76 -7.41 -4.18 12.67
C SER A 76 -6.59 -5.35 13.21
N VAL A 77 -5.67 -5.03 14.11
CA VAL A 77 -4.95 -6.01 14.94
C VAL A 77 -5.65 -6.02 16.29
N ASP A 78 -6.47 -7.03 16.54
CA ASP A 78 -7.32 -7.09 17.73
C ASP A 78 -6.54 -7.62 18.94
N SER A 79 -5.53 -8.46 18.70
CA SER A 79 -4.57 -8.92 19.71
C SER A 79 -3.29 -9.47 19.06
N ALA A 80 -2.33 -9.94 19.88
CA ALA A 80 -1.13 -10.62 19.39
C ALA A 80 -1.44 -11.84 18.50
N THR A 81 -2.59 -12.49 18.69
CA THR A 81 -2.95 -13.73 17.96
C THR A 81 -4.20 -13.57 17.09
N GLN A 82 -4.78 -12.37 17.00
CA GLN A 82 -6.02 -12.14 16.26
C GLN A 82 -5.98 -10.90 15.37
N LEU A 83 -6.49 -11.07 14.15
CA LEU A 83 -6.71 -10.01 13.18
C LEU A 83 -8.19 -9.95 12.79
N CYS A 84 -8.71 -8.75 12.59
CA CYS A 84 -9.91 -8.54 11.81
C CYS A 84 -9.52 -8.32 10.34
N ILE A 85 -10.08 -9.12 9.44
CA ILE A 85 -9.76 -9.12 8.01
C ILE A 85 -11.01 -9.00 7.15
N SER A 86 -10.84 -8.54 5.92
CA SER A 86 -11.92 -8.40 4.95
C SER A 86 -11.49 -8.83 3.56
N VAL A 87 -12.46 -9.25 2.75
CA VAL A 87 -12.35 -9.09 1.29
C VAL A 87 -12.13 -7.61 0.98
N ILE A 88 -11.31 -7.30 -0.03
CA ILE A 88 -10.99 -5.93 -0.44
C ILE A 88 -12.25 -5.07 -0.56
N ARG A 89 -12.29 -3.99 0.20
CA ARG A 89 -13.37 -3.01 0.18
C ARG A 89 -13.08 -1.86 -0.78
N PRO A 90 -14.13 -1.18 -1.31
CA PRO A 90 -13.92 0.00 -2.14
C PRO A 90 -13.22 1.13 -1.36
N ASP A 91 -13.60 1.33 -0.10
CA ASP A 91 -13.08 2.36 0.81
C ASP A 91 -13.14 1.90 2.29
N SER A 92 -12.66 2.75 3.20
CA SER A 92 -12.58 2.46 4.64
C SER A 92 -13.95 2.42 5.34
N GLU A 93 -14.97 3.06 4.79
CA GLU A 93 -16.30 3.21 5.37
C GLU A 93 -17.23 2.06 4.99
N ALA A 94 -16.92 1.36 3.89
CA ALA A 94 -17.66 0.19 3.46
C ALA A 94 -17.68 -0.91 4.55
N ALA A 95 -18.77 -1.66 4.63
CA ALA A 95 -18.90 -2.74 5.59
C ALA A 95 -17.82 -3.82 5.38
N VAL A 96 -17.33 -4.39 6.48
CA VAL A 96 -16.37 -5.51 6.46
C VAL A 96 -17.04 -6.74 5.86
N VAL A 97 -16.37 -7.39 4.91
CA VAL A 97 -16.87 -8.56 4.19
C VAL A 97 -16.06 -9.79 4.58
N ALA A 98 -16.73 -10.74 5.24
CA ALA A 98 -16.12 -11.99 5.68
C ALA A 98 -15.67 -12.85 4.48
N PRO A 99 -14.43 -13.36 4.48
CA PRO A 99 -14.02 -14.42 3.56
C PRO A 99 -14.71 -15.76 3.90
N PRO A 100 -14.57 -16.79 3.04
CA PRO A 100 -14.97 -18.16 3.38
C PRO A 100 -14.30 -18.61 4.68
N ALA A 101 -15.10 -19.13 5.61
CA ALA A 101 -14.57 -19.68 6.85
C ALA A 101 -13.74 -20.95 6.58
N ALA A 102 -12.63 -21.11 7.28
CA ALA A 102 -11.74 -22.26 7.14
C ALA A 102 -10.93 -22.50 8.42
N THR A 103 -10.41 -23.71 8.55
CA THR A 103 -9.51 -24.15 9.64
C THR A 103 -8.22 -24.69 9.05
N ASP A 104 -7.18 -24.82 9.87
CA ASP A 104 -5.86 -25.30 9.45
C ASP A 104 -5.28 -24.49 8.27
N ILE A 105 -5.46 -23.17 8.34
CA ILE A 105 -5.06 -22.23 7.30
C ILE A 105 -3.56 -21.94 7.44
N SER A 106 -2.87 -21.94 6.30
CA SER A 106 -1.55 -21.32 6.15
C SER A 106 -1.73 -19.84 5.89
N TYR A 107 -1.01 -18.99 6.63
CA TYR A 107 -1.07 -17.54 6.46
C TYR A 107 0.31 -16.94 6.23
N ARG A 108 0.35 -15.84 5.49
CA ARG A 108 1.54 -15.01 5.29
C ARG A 108 1.15 -13.55 5.21
N ILE A 109 1.80 -12.71 5.98
CA ILE A 109 1.63 -11.25 5.97
C ILE A 109 2.86 -10.66 5.32
N SER A 110 2.70 -10.19 4.08
CA SER A 110 3.74 -9.57 3.28
C SER A 110 3.51 -8.07 3.20
N THR A 111 4.60 -7.31 3.08
CA THR A 111 4.51 -5.84 2.99
C THR A 111 5.41 -5.26 1.91
N PHE A 112 4.93 -4.18 1.29
CA PHE A 112 5.69 -3.28 0.44
C PHE A 112 5.95 -1.93 1.12
N GLY A 113 5.79 -1.87 2.44
CA GLY A 113 6.02 -0.66 3.25
C GLY A 113 7.35 0.05 2.95
N PRO A 114 8.48 -0.65 2.82
CA PRO A 114 9.75 -0.01 2.42
C PRO A 114 9.71 0.68 1.05
N GLN A 115 9.10 0.04 0.03
CA GLN A 115 8.94 0.64 -1.30
C GLN A 115 7.97 1.81 -1.26
N ALA A 116 6.87 1.68 -0.51
CA ALA A 116 5.90 2.74 -0.31
C ALA A 116 6.52 3.95 0.40
N ASN A 117 7.49 3.71 1.30
CA ASN A 117 8.21 4.77 1.96
C ASN A 117 9.18 5.53 1.05
N GLU A 118 9.92 4.80 0.21
CA GLU A 118 10.79 5.40 -0.81
C GLU A 118 9.97 6.25 -1.81
N VAL A 119 8.82 5.73 -2.24
CA VAL A 119 7.89 6.47 -3.11
C VAL A 119 7.35 7.71 -2.39
N GLY A 120 6.99 7.60 -1.11
CA GLY A 120 6.56 8.74 -0.30
C GLY A 120 7.61 9.85 -0.30
N PHE A 121 8.87 9.51 -0.07
CA PHE A 121 9.98 10.45 -0.10
C PHE A 121 10.09 11.15 -1.48
N GLN A 122 10.14 10.38 -2.57
CA GLN A 122 10.22 10.91 -3.94
C GLN A 122 9.04 11.80 -4.31
N MET A 123 7.84 11.49 -3.80
CA MET A 123 6.66 12.31 -4.03
C MET A 123 6.76 13.64 -3.26
N THR A 124 7.19 13.63 -2.00
CA THR A 124 7.41 14.88 -1.26
C THR A 124 8.51 15.75 -1.89
N GLU A 125 9.58 15.14 -2.40
CA GLU A 125 10.62 15.84 -3.16
C GLU A 125 10.04 16.52 -4.40
N TYR A 126 9.22 15.79 -5.17
CA TYR A 126 8.58 16.31 -6.37
C TYR A 126 7.68 17.53 -6.10
N PHE A 127 6.94 17.53 -5.00
CA PHE A 127 6.08 18.66 -4.62
C PHE A 127 6.83 19.77 -3.85
N GLY A 128 8.12 19.55 -3.54
CA GLY A 128 8.94 20.48 -2.77
C GLY A 128 8.50 20.60 -1.31
N ILE A 129 8.07 19.50 -0.70
CA ILE A 129 7.57 19.39 0.69
C ILE A 129 8.55 18.53 1.49
N LYS A 130 8.63 18.72 2.81
CA LYS A 130 9.39 17.80 3.68
C LYS A 130 8.83 16.38 3.60
N PRO A 131 9.67 15.35 3.80
CA PRO A 131 11.12 15.40 3.99
C PRO A 131 11.91 15.46 2.68
N GLY A 132 11.26 15.30 1.52
CA GLY A 132 11.96 15.26 0.23
C GLY A 132 12.62 16.59 -0.14
N ASN A 133 12.10 17.70 0.38
CA ASN A 133 12.78 19.00 0.40
C ASN A 133 12.95 19.49 1.84
N PRO A 134 14.10 19.20 2.49
CA PRO A 134 14.35 19.60 3.88
C PRO A 134 14.31 21.11 4.13
N GLU A 135 14.59 21.92 3.10
CA GLU A 135 14.55 23.39 3.16
C GLU A 135 13.13 23.96 3.01
N SER A 136 12.12 23.12 2.78
CA SER A 136 10.73 23.58 2.69
C SER A 136 10.18 23.92 4.07
N ASP A 137 9.43 25.01 4.18
CA ASP A 137 8.65 25.30 5.38
C ASP A 137 7.38 24.46 5.49
N ILE A 138 7.03 23.73 4.43
CA ILE A 138 5.82 22.89 4.34
C ILE A 138 6.17 21.45 4.69
N ASP A 139 5.45 20.87 5.65
CA ASP A 139 5.48 19.45 6.00
C ASP A 139 4.26 18.69 5.46
N ILE A 140 4.24 17.37 5.64
CA ILE A 140 3.14 16.51 5.19
C ILE A 140 1.86 16.79 5.97
N GLU A 141 2.00 17.15 7.23
CA GLU A 141 0.95 17.49 8.18
C GLU A 141 0.17 18.73 7.75
N ASP A 142 0.80 19.62 6.95
CA ASP A 142 0.18 20.81 6.38
C ASP A 142 -0.70 20.46 5.16
N ILE A 143 -0.68 19.21 4.67
CA ILE A 143 -1.50 18.77 3.53
C ILE A 143 -2.89 18.38 4.04
N LEU A 144 -3.91 19.15 3.67
CA LEU A 144 -5.30 18.93 4.09
C LEU A 144 -5.89 17.58 3.63
N ASP A 145 -5.50 17.11 2.43
CA ASP A 145 -5.95 15.83 1.89
C ASP A 145 -4.81 15.10 1.16
N THR A 146 -4.27 14.08 1.82
CA THR A 146 -3.23 13.22 1.25
C THR A 146 -3.79 12.10 0.36
N SER A 147 -5.11 11.87 0.37
CA SER A 147 -5.73 10.80 -0.42
C SER A 147 -5.58 11.01 -1.93
N VAL A 148 -5.39 12.26 -2.37
CA VAL A 148 -5.10 12.61 -3.77
C VAL A 148 -3.76 12.05 -4.26
N LEU A 149 -2.83 11.71 -3.36
CA LEU A 149 -1.52 11.12 -3.66
C LEU A 149 -1.57 9.59 -3.71
N ARG A 150 -2.60 8.97 -3.12
CA ARG A 150 -2.68 7.51 -2.94
C ARG A 150 -2.52 6.74 -4.23
N LEU A 151 -3.27 7.11 -5.27
CA LEU A 151 -3.23 6.39 -6.54
C LEU A 151 -1.87 6.50 -7.24
N ALA A 152 -1.24 7.68 -7.20
CA ALA A 152 0.09 7.86 -7.74
C ALA A 152 1.10 7.00 -6.96
N SER A 153 1.02 6.98 -5.63
CA SER A 153 1.86 6.17 -4.77
C SER A 153 1.76 4.67 -5.10
N VAL A 154 0.53 4.14 -5.22
CA VAL A 154 0.29 2.73 -5.60
C VAL A 154 1.00 2.38 -6.91
N PHE A 155 0.82 3.19 -7.95
CA PHE A 155 1.42 2.91 -9.26
C PHE A 155 2.94 3.00 -9.25
N ALA A 156 3.52 3.93 -8.49
CA ALA A 156 4.96 4.02 -8.33
C ALA A 156 5.53 2.79 -7.59
N VAL A 157 4.86 2.33 -6.52
CA VAL A 157 5.27 1.11 -5.79
C VAL A 157 5.24 -0.10 -6.72
N ILE A 158 4.12 -0.33 -7.41
CA ILE A 158 3.97 -1.47 -8.33
C ILE A 158 5.03 -1.41 -9.45
N SER A 159 5.26 -0.22 -10.02
CA SER A 159 6.28 -0.02 -11.05
C SER A 159 7.68 -0.38 -10.55
N SER A 160 8.03 0.03 -9.33
CA SER A 160 9.33 -0.26 -8.70
C SER A 160 9.53 -1.75 -8.43
N VAL A 161 8.49 -2.43 -7.92
CA VAL A 161 8.54 -3.87 -7.62
C VAL A 161 8.73 -4.67 -8.89
N TYR A 162 7.98 -4.35 -9.96
CA TYR A 162 8.16 -5.03 -11.25
C TYR A 162 9.51 -4.73 -11.91
N ALA A 163 10.06 -3.52 -11.75
CA ALA A 163 11.40 -3.19 -12.26
C ALA A 163 12.47 -4.03 -11.57
N MET A 164 12.39 -4.15 -10.24
CA MET A 164 13.28 -4.98 -9.44
C MET A 164 13.18 -6.46 -9.85
N SER A 165 11.96 -6.99 -9.98
CA SER A 165 11.74 -8.38 -10.40
C SER A 165 12.28 -8.66 -11.80
N ALA A 166 12.07 -7.74 -12.75
CA ALA A 166 12.60 -7.84 -14.11
C ALA A 166 14.14 -7.88 -14.13
N SER A 167 14.80 -7.09 -13.27
CA SER A 167 16.25 -7.09 -13.15
C SER A 167 16.79 -8.44 -12.68
N LYS A 168 16.07 -9.10 -11.75
CA LYS A 168 16.44 -10.41 -11.22
C LYS A 168 16.21 -11.55 -12.20
N THR A 169 15.05 -11.60 -12.85
CA THR A 169 14.64 -12.75 -13.69
C THR A 169 15.00 -12.58 -15.16
N LYS A 170 15.34 -11.36 -15.60
CA LYS A 170 15.45 -10.96 -17.02
C LYS A 170 14.17 -11.22 -17.81
N ASP A 171 13.01 -11.20 -17.14
CA ASP A 171 11.71 -11.36 -17.78
C ASP A 171 11.23 -10.03 -18.38
N GLU A 172 11.10 -9.99 -19.70
CA GLU A 172 10.61 -8.83 -20.43
C GLU A 172 9.16 -8.45 -20.05
N ASN A 173 8.34 -9.39 -19.61
CA ASN A 173 6.95 -9.11 -19.23
C ASN A 173 6.89 -8.27 -17.94
N PHE A 174 7.77 -8.55 -16.96
CA PHE A 174 7.90 -7.70 -15.77
C PHE A 174 8.40 -6.31 -16.13
N TRP A 175 9.34 -6.19 -17.07
CA TRP A 175 9.77 -4.89 -17.55
C TRP A 175 8.63 -4.11 -18.22
N LYS A 176 7.84 -4.77 -19.08
CA LYS A 176 6.66 -4.16 -19.72
C LYS A 176 5.61 -3.71 -18.70
N LYS A 177 5.34 -4.52 -17.67
CA LYS A 177 4.46 -4.14 -16.55
C LYS A 177 5.00 -2.94 -15.78
N SER A 178 6.29 -2.94 -15.46
CA SER A 178 6.94 -1.80 -14.79
C SER A 178 6.76 -0.50 -15.57
N LEU A 179 7.03 -0.51 -16.88
CA LEU A 179 6.82 0.64 -17.77
C LEU A 179 5.35 1.06 -17.89
N TYR A 180 4.42 0.11 -17.88
CA TYR A 180 2.99 0.40 -17.90
C TYR A 180 2.58 1.17 -16.64
N TYR A 181 2.93 0.67 -15.45
CA TYR A 181 2.62 1.35 -14.19
C TYR A 181 3.37 2.67 -14.03
N GLN A 182 4.58 2.80 -14.57
CA GLN A 182 5.30 4.08 -14.59
C GLN A 182 4.54 5.16 -15.37
N LYS A 183 3.93 4.79 -16.51
CA LYS A 183 3.07 5.72 -17.29
C LYS A 183 1.81 6.10 -16.53
N LEU A 184 1.19 5.15 -15.83
CA LEU A 184 0.02 5.43 -14.98
C LEU A 184 0.39 6.34 -13.81
N PHE A 185 1.52 6.09 -13.14
CA PHE A 185 2.07 6.93 -12.09
C PHE A 185 2.25 8.37 -12.56
N THR A 186 2.92 8.57 -13.70
CA THR A 186 3.16 9.91 -14.26
C THR A 186 1.85 10.68 -14.46
N ARG A 187 0.85 10.02 -15.08
CA ARG A 187 -0.48 10.62 -15.31
C ARG A 187 -1.26 10.87 -14.02
N ALA A 188 -1.16 9.99 -13.04
CA ALA A 188 -1.81 10.16 -11.75
C ALA A 188 -1.18 11.33 -10.99
N ARG A 189 0.15 11.38 -10.93
CA ARG A 189 0.92 12.47 -10.29
C ARG A 189 0.61 13.82 -10.91
N GLU A 190 0.52 13.91 -12.23
CA GLU A 190 0.15 15.16 -12.95
C GLU A 190 -1.24 15.70 -12.57
N ARG A 191 -2.14 14.83 -12.11
CA ARG A 191 -3.50 15.19 -11.68
C ARG A 191 -3.59 15.53 -10.19
N CYS A 192 -2.57 15.22 -9.41
CA CYS A 192 -2.55 15.52 -7.98
C CYS A 192 -2.56 17.05 -7.77
N ARG A 193 -3.43 17.48 -6.87
CA ARG A 193 -3.54 18.87 -6.41
C ARG A 193 -3.54 18.85 -4.89
N LEU A 194 -2.47 19.36 -4.30
CA LEU A 194 -2.31 19.44 -2.86
C LEU A 194 -2.83 20.78 -2.39
N SER A 195 -3.78 20.74 -1.47
CA SER A 195 -4.22 21.90 -0.69
C SER A 195 -3.39 21.94 0.60
N ILE A 196 -2.78 23.07 0.88
CA ILE A 196 -1.80 23.24 1.96
C ILE A 196 -2.30 24.29 2.92
N ASP A 197 -2.31 23.96 4.20
CA ASP A 197 -2.72 24.78 5.35
C ASP A 197 -1.49 24.96 6.24
N VAL A 198 -0.86 26.14 6.15
CA VAL A 198 0.40 26.45 6.83
C VAL A 198 0.14 27.05 8.21
N ASP A 199 -1.02 27.68 8.43
CA ASP A 199 -1.38 28.28 9.72
C ASP A 199 -2.27 27.39 10.61
N SER A 200 -2.62 26.21 10.11
CA SER A 200 -3.45 25.20 10.79
C SER A 200 -4.87 25.68 11.09
N ASP A 201 -5.43 26.58 10.29
CA ASP A 201 -6.81 27.06 10.44
C ASP A 201 -7.87 26.14 9.79
N GLY A 202 -7.43 25.10 9.08
CA GLY A 202 -8.26 24.14 8.35
C GLY A 202 -8.64 24.59 6.93
N GLN A 203 -8.10 25.71 6.45
CA GLN A 203 -8.31 26.25 5.11
C GLN A 203 -7.02 26.23 4.31
N ALA A 204 -7.14 26.18 2.98
CA ALA A 204 -5.98 26.09 2.12
C ALA A 204 -5.37 27.49 1.89
N ASP A 205 -4.16 27.71 2.39
CA ASP A 205 -3.31 28.87 2.10
C ASP A 205 -2.65 28.78 0.71
N ALA A 206 -2.26 27.58 0.33
CA ALA A 206 -1.51 27.33 -0.89
C ALA A 206 -1.99 26.09 -1.63
N THR A 207 -1.67 26.04 -2.93
CA THR A 207 -1.91 24.86 -3.76
C THR A 207 -0.62 24.46 -4.47
N LYS A 208 -0.25 23.18 -4.40
CA LYS A 208 0.78 22.58 -5.27
C LYS A 208 0.10 21.67 -6.29
N ILE A 209 0.44 21.82 -7.56
CA ILE A 209 -0.14 21.03 -8.66
C ILE A 209 0.97 20.16 -9.26
N GLY A 210 0.65 18.89 -9.52
CA GLY A 210 1.64 17.95 -10.04
C GLY A 210 1.93 18.08 -11.52
N SER A 211 1.18 18.90 -12.26
CA SER A 211 1.45 19.18 -13.68
C SER A 211 2.52 20.27 -13.82
N SER A 212 3.52 20.01 -14.66
CA SER A 212 4.43 21.06 -15.12
C SER A 212 3.69 21.90 -16.17
N GLY A 213 3.28 23.12 -15.83
CA GLY A 213 2.85 24.09 -16.83
C GLY A 213 4.02 24.35 -17.79
N LYS A 214 3.85 24.04 -19.09
CA LYS A 214 4.76 24.57 -20.11
C LYS A 214 4.63 26.09 -20.09
N LEU A 215 5.64 26.79 -19.57
CA LEU A 215 5.80 28.22 -19.82
C LEU A 215 6.06 28.39 -21.32
N MET A 216 5.02 28.75 -22.08
CA MET A 216 5.21 29.38 -23.39
C MET A 216 5.66 30.81 -23.13
N ARG A 217 6.82 31.17 -23.67
CA ARG A 217 7.37 32.52 -23.61
C ARG A 217 6.78 33.27 -24.81
N ASP A 218 6.00 34.33 -24.54
CA ASP A 218 5.55 35.29 -25.56
C ASP A 218 6.74 36.12 -26.09
#